data_AF-A0A4Y7ZV08-F1
#
_entry.id   AF-A0A4Y7ZV08-F1
#
_cell.length_a   1.000
_cell.length_b   1.000
_cell.length_c   1.000
_cell.angle_alpha   90.00
_cell.angle_beta   90.00
_cell.angle_gamma   90.00
#
_symmetry.space_group_name_H-M   'P 1'
#
loop_
_entity.id
_entity.type
_entity.pdbx_description
1 polymer ?
#
loop_
_entity_poly.entity_id
_entity_poly.type
_entity_poly.pdbx_seq_one_letter_code
_entity_poly.pdbx_strand_id
1 'polypeptide(L)'
;MMLRSLTQLTFTILITLFAVVVFSQPNFSDGYEAAKSGNAKKAVKIWQPLAQKGDTAAQYSLAWMYESGQGIQQDNKKAAYWYRKSAEKGNSAAQFVLATMYAKGKGVKQDNLKALRLFKLAAKQGDAISQYQVAYYYHHGIATKIDFTKAITWYQKAAQQHHILAQITLGNMYLTGKGVIQDHKKAIQWYESAANQKNALAQYQLAHMYEHAFGTKQNHNKAIELYTLSAKNSHSQAAYKLGLIFESGIGTEVDFKQANFWYRKAALQGNANAQFKLGKLSEVGNGTEKNIQRAVEWYTEAARRDHAQAHYQLAYIYEHGDQYSTNISKNLTKALQHYQQSSALNNPLAHAKLAYFYEHGIQTNVDKSQAISLYEQASQPWAKLRLEHLKKHKKCLETATTQLFSVLIRCSNRSLLSTKIKQQSIKALQEDPQSWSDSYFTGAIIKGSSKLIINYTREDAFAQAMYTFVGRNDPELIVRIKNDLSKRYGEPVSNKGNVTTGPASFHWVLKDKIIINVFRAWPDTTTFVEYVYPEHFNLQKVQQKQSNNKLFLPQE
;
A
#
# COMPACT_ATOMS: atom_id res chain seq x y z
N MET A 1 87.29 78.00 6.80
CA MET A 1 87.56 76.58 6.48
C MET A 1 87.17 75.73 7.67
N MET A 2 86.66 74.50 7.61
CA MET A 2 85.89 73.71 6.64
C MET A 2 85.92 72.27 7.20
N LEU A 3 84.75 71.68 7.56
CA LEU A 3 84.44 70.22 7.57
C LEU A 3 85.28 69.30 8.50
N ARG A 4 84.85 68.16 9.07
CA ARG A 4 83.65 67.27 9.17
C ARG A 4 83.85 66.40 10.46
N SER A 5 82.92 65.66 11.08
CA SER A 5 81.46 65.43 10.95
C SER A 5 80.91 64.75 12.24
N LEU A 6 79.60 64.46 12.28
CA LEU A 6 78.84 63.77 13.34
C LEU A 6 78.95 62.22 13.20
N THR A 7 78.65 61.29 14.14
CA THR A 7 78.18 61.22 15.56
C THR A 7 78.48 59.77 16.10
N GLN A 8 78.07 59.20 17.25
CA GLN A 8 77.03 59.49 18.28
C GLN A 8 77.40 59.02 19.73
N LEU A 9 76.62 58.14 20.36
CA LEU A 9 76.67 57.69 21.78
C LEU A 9 76.54 56.15 21.91
N THR A 10 77.02 55.55 23.02
CA THR A 10 76.16 54.77 23.95
C THR A 10 76.84 54.45 25.29
N PHE A 11 76.03 54.07 26.29
CA PHE A 11 76.38 53.88 27.71
C PHE A 11 76.47 52.38 28.06
N THR A 12 77.27 52.01 29.06
CA THR A 12 77.28 50.65 29.64
C THR A 12 77.08 50.70 31.16
N ILE A 13 76.00 50.08 31.65
CA ILE A 13 75.77 49.79 33.08
C ILE A 13 75.35 48.33 33.21
N LEU A 14 75.99 47.62 34.15
CA LEU A 14 75.75 46.21 34.43
C LEU A 14 74.73 46.07 35.57
N ILE A 15 73.60 45.42 35.34
CA ILE A 15 72.64 45.03 36.39
C ILE A 15 72.35 43.54 36.26
N THR A 16 72.54 42.81 37.36
CA THR A 16 72.36 41.36 37.44
C THR A 16 70.87 41.01 37.53
N LEU A 17 70.32 40.44 36.45
CA LEU A 17 68.91 40.05 36.41
C LEU A 17 68.69 38.74 37.18
N PHE A 18 67.99 38.81 38.32
CA PHE A 18 67.48 37.61 38.99
C PHE A 18 66.31 37.05 38.15
N ALA A 19 66.57 36.00 37.38
CA ALA A 19 65.60 35.42 36.45
C ALA A 19 64.51 34.63 37.19
N VAL A 20 63.54 35.34 37.79
CA VAL A 20 62.29 34.75 38.25
C VAL A 20 61.52 34.30 37.01
N VAL A 21 61.65 33.01 36.66
CA VAL A 21 60.82 32.37 35.65
C VAL A 21 59.40 32.31 36.19
N VAL A 22 58.61 33.33 35.86
CA VAL A 22 57.17 33.35 36.11
C VAL A 22 56.53 32.30 35.22
N PHE A 23 56.45 31.06 35.72
CA PHE A 23 55.64 30.01 35.13
C PHE A 23 54.18 30.43 35.14
N SER A 24 53.71 30.99 34.03
CA SER A 24 52.30 31.30 33.83
C SER A 24 51.49 30.01 33.99
N GLN A 25 50.54 30.03 34.94
CA GLN A 25 49.59 28.93 35.09
C GLN A 25 48.81 28.82 33.76
N PRO A 26 48.73 27.62 33.13
CA PRO A 26 48.05 27.48 31.85
C PRO A 26 46.58 27.84 32.01
N ASN A 27 46.11 28.68 31.10
CA ASN A 27 44.78 29.28 31.11
C ASN A 27 43.79 28.44 30.27
N PHE A 28 42.51 28.83 30.25
CA PHE A 28 41.49 28.10 29.49
C PHE A 28 41.78 28.06 27.98
N SER A 29 42.31 29.15 27.41
CA SER A 29 42.67 29.28 25.98
C SER A 29 43.80 28.34 25.56
N ASP A 30 44.78 28.05 26.43
CA ASP A 30 45.85 27.09 26.13
C ASP A 30 45.29 25.68 25.87
N GLY A 31 44.21 25.31 26.56
CA GLY A 31 43.46 24.08 26.32
C GLY A 31 42.62 24.13 25.04
N TYR A 32 42.08 25.30 24.70
CA TYR A 32 41.30 25.50 23.47
C TYR A 32 42.16 25.40 22.21
N GLU A 33 43.30 26.09 22.17
CA GLU A 33 44.25 25.98 21.04
C GLU A 33 44.89 24.59 20.97
N ALA A 34 45.08 23.91 22.11
CA ALA A 34 45.46 22.49 22.12
C ALA A 34 44.38 21.57 21.50
N ALA A 35 43.10 21.83 21.73
CA ALA A 35 42.00 21.06 21.10
C ALA A 35 41.90 21.35 19.59
N LYS A 36 41.96 22.63 19.21
CA LYS A 36 41.90 23.14 17.83
C LYS A 36 43.07 22.67 16.96
N SER A 37 44.25 22.47 17.55
CA SER A 37 45.40 21.83 16.90
C SER A 37 45.36 20.29 16.92
N GLY A 38 44.20 19.68 17.22
CA GLY A 38 43.99 18.23 17.23
C GLY A 38 44.54 17.51 18.47
N ASN A 39 45.29 18.19 19.34
CA ASN A 39 45.88 17.60 20.55
C ASN A 39 44.90 17.59 21.73
N ALA A 40 43.79 16.88 21.57
CA ALA A 40 42.76 16.73 22.60
C ALA A 40 43.32 16.16 23.92
N LYS A 41 44.37 15.33 23.89
CA LYS A 41 45.07 14.84 25.09
C LYS A 41 45.74 15.98 25.89
N LYS A 42 46.35 16.96 25.22
CA LYS A 42 46.89 18.18 25.86
C LYS A 42 45.75 19.08 26.37
N ALA A 43 44.67 19.23 25.60
CA ALA A 43 43.50 20.01 26.02
C ALA A 43 42.87 19.49 27.32
N VAL A 44 42.64 18.17 27.42
CA VAL A 44 42.15 17.51 28.64
C VAL A 44 43.09 17.74 29.82
N LYS A 45 44.41 17.59 29.64
CA LYS A 45 45.41 17.85 30.70
C LYS A 45 45.38 19.28 31.22
N ILE A 46 45.05 20.28 30.38
CA ILE A 46 44.96 21.69 30.78
C ILE A 46 43.61 21.98 31.45
N TRP A 47 42.50 21.53 30.86
CA TRP A 47 41.16 21.81 31.39
C TRP A 47 40.82 21.02 32.67
N GLN A 48 41.41 19.86 32.92
CA GLN A 48 41.13 19.06 34.12
C GLN A 48 41.40 19.82 35.45
N PRO A 49 42.60 20.39 35.70
CA PRO A 49 42.84 21.19 36.91
C PRO A 49 42.03 22.49 36.96
N LEU A 50 41.76 23.12 35.81
CA LEU A 50 40.90 24.32 35.75
C LEU A 50 39.45 24.01 36.13
N ALA A 51 38.90 22.90 35.63
CA ALA A 51 37.56 22.43 35.96
C ALA A 51 37.42 22.05 37.44
N GLN A 52 38.47 21.48 38.04
CA GLN A 52 38.58 21.21 39.48
C GLN A 52 38.65 22.50 40.32
N LYS A 53 39.43 23.50 39.89
CA LYS A 53 39.44 24.87 40.46
C LYS A 53 38.12 25.62 40.27
N GLY A 54 37.19 25.08 39.48
CA GLY A 54 35.84 25.60 39.32
C GLY A 54 35.61 26.47 38.08
N ASP A 55 36.52 26.48 37.11
CA ASP A 55 36.34 27.24 35.87
C ASP A 55 35.15 26.70 35.06
N THR A 56 34.15 27.56 34.82
CA THR A 56 32.87 27.19 34.20
C THR A 56 33.03 26.70 32.76
N ALA A 57 34.01 27.23 32.02
CA ALA A 57 34.26 26.89 30.63
C ALA A 57 35.06 25.58 30.53
N ALA A 58 36.10 25.41 31.35
CA ALA A 58 36.84 24.16 31.48
C ALA A 58 35.93 23.00 31.91
N GLN A 59 34.97 23.24 32.81
CA GLN A 59 33.96 22.24 33.18
C GLN A 59 33.09 21.83 31.99
N TYR A 60 32.63 22.77 31.17
CA TYR A 60 31.86 22.47 29.95
C TYR A 60 32.71 21.69 28.92
N SER A 61 33.92 22.16 28.64
CA SER A 61 34.80 21.54 27.64
C SER A 61 35.29 20.15 28.06
N LEU A 62 35.60 19.95 29.35
CA LEU A 62 35.95 18.64 29.90
C LEU A 62 34.76 17.68 29.86
N ALA A 63 33.54 18.16 30.14
CA ALA A 63 32.33 17.36 29.98
C ALA A 63 32.14 16.88 28.54
N TRP A 64 32.37 17.76 27.56
CA TRP A 64 32.30 17.42 26.13
C TRP A 64 33.39 16.43 25.70
N MET A 65 34.62 16.54 26.22
CA MET A 65 35.68 15.56 25.99
C MET A 65 35.28 14.17 26.54
N TYR A 66 34.64 14.10 27.71
CA TYR A 66 34.06 12.85 28.24
C TYR A 66 32.83 12.34 27.45
N GLU A 67 31.99 13.20 26.88
CA GLU A 67 30.85 12.77 26.06
C GLU A 67 31.28 12.26 24.68
N SER A 68 32.29 12.89 24.08
CA SER A 68 32.79 12.57 22.73
C SER A 68 33.86 11.48 22.70
N GLY A 69 34.57 11.24 23.81
CA GLY A 69 35.73 10.34 23.85
C GLY A 69 36.99 10.95 23.21
N GLN A 70 37.02 12.27 22.97
CA GLN A 70 38.20 12.93 22.43
C GLN A 70 39.23 13.18 23.53
N GLY A 71 40.48 12.74 23.31
CA GLY A 71 41.58 12.92 24.25
C GLY A 71 41.51 12.11 25.56
N ILE A 72 40.34 11.58 25.92
CA ILE A 72 40.05 10.80 27.13
C ILE A 72 39.03 9.71 26.83
N GLN A 73 39.00 8.62 27.61
CA GLN A 73 37.99 7.58 27.46
C GLN A 73 36.57 8.14 27.65
N GLN A 74 35.66 7.78 26.74
CA GLN A 74 34.26 8.22 26.79
C GLN A 74 33.59 7.75 28.09
N ASP A 75 32.96 8.67 28.81
CA ASP A 75 32.25 8.40 30.06
C ASP A 75 31.08 9.37 30.23
N ASN A 76 29.88 8.90 29.87
CA ASN A 76 28.66 9.71 29.94
C ASN A 76 28.27 10.10 31.39
N LYS A 77 28.72 9.36 32.41
CA LYS A 77 28.47 9.70 33.82
C LYS A 77 29.36 10.87 34.25
N LYS A 78 30.65 10.84 33.88
CA LYS A 78 31.59 11.97 34.11
C LYS A 78 31.21 13.20 33.28
N ALA A 79 30.77 13.02 32.04
CA ALA A 79 30.22 14.11 31.23
C ALA A 79 29.03 14.78 31.94
N ALA A 80 28.03 14.00 32.39
CA ALA A 80 26.87 14.53 33.10
C ALA A 80 27.22 15.18 34.46
N TYR A 81 28.28 14.73 35.13
CA TYR A 81 28.82 15.38 36.34
C TYR A 81 29.41 16.76 36.03
N TRP A 82 30.29 16.85 35.03
CA TRP A 82 30.96 18.11 34.68
C TRP A 82 30.01 19.13 34.01
N TYR A 83 29.09 18.66 33.16
CA TYR A 83 28.00 19.51 32.65
C TYR A 83 27.12 20.04 33.78
N ARG A 84 26.85 19.25 34.82
CA ARG A 84 26.11 19.73 35.99
C ARG A 84 26.84 20.85 36.72
N LYS A 85 28.16 20.72 36.96
CA LYS A 85 28.94 21.78 37.60
C LYS A 85 28.95 23.09 36.80
N SER A 86 29.08 23.01 35.48
CA SER A 86 29.00 24.19 34.60
C SER A 86 27.58 24.78 34.54
N ALA A 87 26.55 23.93 34.50
CA ALA A 87 25.14 24.34 34.47
C ALA A 87 24.67 24.97 35.79
N GLU A 88 25.16 24.47 36.93
CA GLU A 88 24.99 25.05 38.28
C GLU A 88 25.57 26.47 38.35
N LYS A 89 26.65 26.74 37.61
CA LYS A 89 27.25 28.08 37.43
C LYS A 89 26.62 28.92 36.31
N GLY A 90 25.42 28.54 35.85
CA GLY A 90 24.64 29.33 34.90
C GLY A 90 24.93 29.07 33.42
N ASN A 91 25.91 28.24 33.04
CA ASN A 91 26.24 28.04 31.62
C ASN A 91 25.05 27.47 30.82
N SER A 92 24.53 28.24 29.86
CA SER A 92 23.34 27.90 29.07
C SER A 92 23.53 26.66 28.19
N ALA A 93 24.70 26.50 27.56
CA ALA A 93 25.03 25.32 26.77
C ALA A 93 25.13 24.06 27.65
N ALA A 94 25.74 24.17 28.83
CA ALA A 94 25.78 23.08 29.81
C ALA A 94 24.37 22.70 30.30
N GLN A 95 23.49 23.69 30.53
CA GLN A 95 22.09 23.46 30.87
C GLN A 95 21.33 22.74 29.75
N PHE A 96 21.50 23.15 28.49
CA PHE A 96 20.90 22.49 27.33
C PHE A 96 21.38 21.03 27.14
N VAL A 97 22.69 20.78 27.21
CA VAL A 97 23.23 19.42 27.04
C VAL A 97 22.79 18.53 28.20
N LEU A 98 22.89 19.00 29.45
CA LEU A 98 22.43 18.23 30.61
C LEU A 98 20.91 17.97 30.60
N ALA A 99 20.10 18.93 30.11
CA ALA A 99 18.68 18.71 29.88
C ALA A 99 18.45 17.58 28.87
N THR A 100 19.22 17.56 27.78
CA THR A 100 19.18 16.51 26.75
C THR A 100 19.64 15.15 27.30
N MET A 101 20.64 15.12 28.19
CA MET A 101 21.07 13.91 28.90
C MET A 101 19.97 13.36 29.80
N TYR A 102 19.30 14.20 30.59
CA TYR A 102 18.13 13.79 31.40
C TYR A 102 16.93 13.36 30.53
N ALA A 103 16.68 14.01 29.40
CA ALA A 103 15.59 13.63 28.49
C ALA A 103 15.80 12.25 27.84
N LYS A 104 17.06 11.87 27.59
CA LYS A 104 17.45 10.61 26.92
C LYS A 104 17.95 9.50 27.87
N GLY A 105 18.13 9.78 29.16
CA GLY A 105 18.78 8.85 30.09
C GLY A 105 20.28 8.61 29.82
N LYS A 106 20.95 9.52 29.09
CA LYS A 106 22.37 9.36 28.71
C LYS A 106 23.25 9.75 29.90
N GLY A 107 23.84 8.76 30.58
CA GLY A 107 24.76 8.98 31.72
C GLY A 107 24.08 9.36 33.05
N VAL A 108 22.76 9.53 33.05
CA VAL A 108 21.89 9.83 34.22
C VAL A 108 20.60 9.03 34.08
N LYS A 109 19.89 8.78 35.19
CA LYS A 109 18.51 8.25 35.11
C LYS A 109 17.64 9.25 34.33
N GLN A 110 16.82 8.77 33.40
CA GLN A 110 15.93 9.60 32.61
C GLN A 110 14.97 10.38 33.52
N ASP A 111 14.84 11.69 33.29
CA ASP A 111 14.05 12.59 34.13
C ASP A 111 13.59 13.82 33.33
N ASN A 112 12.39 13.72 32.75
CA ASN A 112 11.83 14.79 31.93
C ASN A 112 11.45 16.05 32.74
N LEU A 113 11.28 15.95 34.07
CA LEU A 113 11.04 17.11 34.93
C LEU A 113 12.33 17.93 35.13
N LYS A 114 13.47 17.26 35.35
CA LYS A 114 14.79 17.90 35.37
C LYS A 114 15.17 18.44 34.00
N ALA A 115 14.89 17.70 32.91
CA ALA A 115 15.10 18.18 31.55
C ALA A 115 14.32 19.47 31.27
N LEU A 116 13.01 19.49 31.53
CA LEU A 116 12.18 20.68 31.34
C LEU A 116 12.65 21.87 32.20
N ARG A 117 13.12 21.62 33.43
CA ARG A 117 13.67 22.66 34.31
C ARG A 117 14.94 23.28 33.71
N LEU A 118 15.86 22.46 33.21
CA LEU A 118 17.14 22.91 32.65
C LEU A 118 16.96 23.58 31.28
N PHE A 119 16.11 23.04 30.39
CA PHE A 119 15.72 23.74 29.15
C PHE A 119 15.07 25.10 29.47
N LYS A 120 14.23 25.22 30.52
CA LYS A 120 13.66 26.50 30.95
C LYS A 120 14.68 27.50 31.49
N LEU A 121 15.83 27.06 32.00
CA LEU A 121 16.92 27.95 32.40
C LEU A 121 17.69 28.47 31.18
N ALA A 122 18.13 27.59 30.28
CA ALA A 122 18.82 27.97 29.06
C ALA A 122 17.93 28.84 28.13
N ALA A 123 16.65 28.50 27.99
CA ALA A 123 15.68 29.25 27.19
C ALA A 123 15.44 30.69 27.71
N LYS A 124 15.52 30.90 29.03
CA LYS A 124 15.48 32.23 29.66
C LYS A 124 16.73 33.06 29.39
N GLN A 125 17.87 32.42 29.18
CA GLN A 125 19.13 33.07 28.77
C GLN A 125 19.21 33.36 27.26
N GLY A 126 18.11 33.16 26.53
CA GLY A 126 18.04 33.44 25.09
C GLY A 126 18.29 32.23 24.19
N ASP A 127 18.77 31.08 24.68
CA ASP A 127 19.09 29.95 23.78
C ASP A 127 17.87 29.47 22.97
N ALA A 128 17.89 29.73 21.66
CA ALA A 128 16.80 29.45 20.74
C ALA A 128 16.49 27.94 20.64
N ILE A 129 17.51 27.07 20.81
CA ILE A 129 17.32 25.62 20.76
C ILE A 129 16.56 25.17 22.01
N SER A 130 16.95 25.63 23.20
CA SER A 130 16.20 25.38 24.44
C SER A 130 14.80 26.01 24.41
N GLN A 131 14.61 27.19 23.81
CA GLN A 131 13.28 27.78 23.63
C GLN A 131 12.37 26.86 22.80
N TYR A 132 12.88 26.30 21.69
CA TYR A 132 12.18 25.28 20.91
C TYR A 132 11.91 24.00 21.73
N GLN A 133 12.84 23.54 22.57
CA GLN A 133 12.61 22.37 23.43
C GLN A 133 11.56 22.62 24.52
N VAL A 134 11.55 23.78 25.18
CA VAL A 134 10.50 24.16 26.14
C VAL A 134 9.14 24.22 25.45
N ALA A 135 9.08 24.74 24.22
CA ALA A 135 7.87 24.75 23.42
C ALA A 135 7.39 23.33 23.06
N TYR A 136 8.30 22.46 22.62
CA TYR A 136 8.03 21.06 22.29
C TYR A 136 7.45 20.29 23.49
N TYR A 137 8.00 20.50 24.70
CA TYR A 137 7.49 19.89 25.93
C TYR A 137 6.05 20.34 26.26
N TYR A 138 5.74 21.64 26.13
CA TYR A 138 4.37 22.14 26.31
C TYR A 138 3.39 21.69 25.19
N HIS A 139 3.86 21.56 23.94
CA HIS A 139 3.04 21.07 22.82
C HIS A 139 2.60 19.61 23.03
N HIS A 140 3.46 18.78 23.61
CA HIS A 140 3.24 17.33 23.74
C HIS A 140 2.90 16.87 25.17
N GLY A 141 2.84 17.77 26.15
CA GLY A 141 2.55 17.41 27.55
C GLY A 141 3.67 16.60 28.22
N ILE A 142 4.92 16.78 27.79
CA ILE A 142 6.06 16.03 28.35
C ILE A 142 6.44 16.66 29.69
N ALA A 143 6.24 15.93 30.78
CA ALA A 143 6.46 16.40 32.15
C ALA A 143 5.72 17.72 32.50
N THR A 144 4.60 17.99 31.82
CA THR A 144 3.72 19.15 32.01
C THR A 144 2.35 18.85 31.39
N LYS A 145 1.32 19.68 31.62
CA LYS A 145 0.05 19.55 30.87
C LYS A 145 0.25 20.12 29.46
N ILE A 146 -0.49 19.62 28.47
CA ILE A 146 -0.49 20.21 27.13
C ILE A 146 -0.95 21.67 27.25
N ASP A 147 -0.16 22.59 26.70
CA ASP A 147 -0.35 24.03 26.81
C ASP A 147 0.12 24.70 25.53
N PHE A 148 -0.78 24.76 24.53
CA PHE A 148 -0.44 25.33 23.23
C PHE A 148 -0.07 26.81 23.35
N THR A 149 -0.74 27.59 24.21
CA THR A 149 -0.43 29.01 24.44
C THR A 149 1.03 29.20 24.86
N LYS A 150 1.50 28.47 25.87
CA LYS A 150 2.92 28.51 26.28
C LYS A 150 3.83 27.96 25.19
N ALA A 151 3.44 26.90 24.48
CA ALA A 151 4.23 26.37 23.37
C ALA A 151 4.45 27.42 22.27
N ILE A 152 3.40 28.13 21.85
CA ILE A 152 3.46 29.19 20.84
C ILE A 152 4.38 30.32 21.30
N THR A 153 4.25 30.81 22.53
CA THR A 153 5.14 31.86 23.06
C THR A 153 6.62 31.47 23.03
N TRP A 154 6.94 30.20 23.32
CA TRP A 154 8.33 29.72 23.28
C TRP A 154 8.81 29.42 21.84
N TYR A 155 7.95 28.91 20.96
CA TYR A 155 8.27 28.77 19.53
C TYR A 155 8.49 30.14 18.87
N GLN A 156 7.69 31.16 19.19
CA GLN A 156 7.82 32.52 18.64
C GLN A 156 9.19 33.12 18.97
N LYS A 157 9.66 33.00 20.22
CA LYS A 157 11.00 33.47 20.63
C LYS A 157 12.12 32.75 19.87
N ALA A 158 12.02 31.44 19.69
CA ALA A 158 12.99 30.69 18.90
C ALA A 158 12.94 31.09 17.40
N ALA A 159 11.73 31.25 16.85
CA ALA A 159 11.49 31.59 15.46
C ALA A 159 11.91 33.02 15.08
N GLN A 160 11.82 33.96 16.03
CA GLN A 160 12.39 35.32 15.94
C GLN A 160 13.91 35.28 15.88
N GLN A 161 14.55 34.35 16.60
CA GLN A 161 15.98 34.05 16.49
C GLN A 161 16.31 33.10 15.33
N HIS A 162 15.56 33.22 14.23
CA HIS A 162 15.70 32.45 12.98
C HIS A 162 15.60 30.92 13.08
N HIS A 163 15.25 30.33 14.23
CA HIS A 163 15.24 28.88 14.42
C HIS A 163 14.24 28.17 13.48
N ILE A 164 14.75 27.60 12.39
CA ILE A 164 13.98 27.09 11.25
C ILE A 164 12.87 26.11 11.67
N LEU A 165 13.14 25.18 12.59
CA LEU A 165 12.13 24.21 13.06
C LEU A 165 11.02 24.87 13.88
N ALA A 166 11.28 26.00 14.56
CA ALA A 166 10.25 26.74 15.27
C ALA A 166 9.34 27.49 14.29
N GLN A 167 9.94 28.13 13.27
CA GLN A 167 9.21 28.77 12.18
C GLN A 167 8.31 27.78 11.44
N ILE A 168 8.84 26.62 11.04
CA ILE A 168 8.05 25.55 10.39
C ILE A 168 6.95 25.02 11.34
N THR A 169 7.21 24.90 12.64
CA THR A 169 6.18 24.46 13.59
C THR A 169 5.05 25.49 13.73
N LEU A 170 5.36 26.79 13.82
CA LEU A 170 4.35 27.85 13.83
C LEU A 170 3.57 27.90 12.52
N GLY A 171 4.24 27.74 11.37
CA GLY A 171 3.62 27.61 10.06
C GLY A 171 2.58 26.48 10.03
N ASN A 172 2.94 25.30 10.53
CA ASN A 172 2.01 24.17 10.65
C ASN A 172 0.87 24.43 11.65
N MET A 173 1.12 25.05 12.80
CA MET A 173 0.09 25.36 13.79
C MET A 173 -0.95 26.36 13.23
N TYR A 174 -0.51 27.45 12.61
CA TYR A 174 -1.41 28.43 11.99
C TYR A 174 -2.10 27.90 10.73
N LEU A 175 -1.47 27.01 9.96
CA LEU A 175 -2.09 26.33 8.81
C LEU A 175 -3.23 25.39 9.25
N THR A 176 -3.04 24.67 10.35
CA THR A 176 -3.98 23.63 10.82
C THR A 176 -4.99 24.10 11.87
N GLY A 177 -4.78 25.26 12.49
CA GLY A 177 -5.55 25.68 13.68
C GLY A 177 -5.22 24.88 14.95
N LYS A 178 -4.13 24.09 14.97
CA LYS A 178 -3.77 23.29 16.14
C LYS A 178 -3.25 24.16 17.28
N GLY A 179 -4.15 24.51 18.21
CA GLY A 179 -3.83 25.33 19.39
C GLY A 179 -3.81 26.84 19.13
N VAL A 180 -4.22 27.28 17.95
CA VAL A 180 -4.39 28.69 17.54
C VAL A 180 -5.67 28.82 16.72
N ILE A 181 -6.23 30.02 16.65
CA ILE A 181 -7.15 30.34 15.55
C ILE A 181 -6.38 30.15 14.24
N GLN A 182 -6.99 29.42 13.29
CA GLN A 182 -6.39 29.14 11.99
C GLN A 182 -6.13 30.45 11.23
N ASP A 183 -4.92 30.63 10.73
CA ASP A 183 -4.50 31.87 10.07
C ASP A 183 -3.47 31.55 8.98
N HIS A 184 -3.96 31.31 7.76
CA HIS A 184 -3.10 30.97 6.63
C HIS A 184 -2.12 32.10 6.26
N LYS A 185 -2.42 33.38 6.59
CA LYS A 185 -1.51 34.50 6.33
C LYS A 185 -0.32 34.48 7.29
N LYS A 186 -0.54 34.21 8.59
CA LYS A 186 0.55 33.96 9.54
C LYS A 186 1.33 32.69 9.20
N ALA A 187 0.66 31.65 8.69
CA ALA A 187 1.35 30.45 8.23
C ALA A 187 2.30 30.74 7.06
N ILE A 188 1.87 31.52 6.05
CA ILE A 188 2.73 32.03 4.96
C ILE A 188 3.96 32.76 5.53
N GLN A 189 3.77 33.75 6.40
CA GLN A 189 4.87 34.55 6.98
C GLN A 189 5.94 33.68 7.68
N TRP A 190 5.52 32.65 8.42
CA TRP A 190 6.45 31.73 9.08
C TRP A 190 7.13 30.76 8.10
N TYR A 191 6.43 30.29 7.05
CA TYR A 191 7.05 29.48 6.00
C TYR A 191 8.00 30.29 5.12
N GLU A 192 7.69 31.54 4.77
CA GLU A 192 8.61 32.47 4.08
C GLU A 192 9.90 32.67 4.88
N SER A 193 9.77 32.92 6.19
CA SER A 193 10.91 33.07 7.10
C SER A 193 11.87 31.87 7.12
N ALA A 194 11.35 30.65 6.92
CA ALA A 194 12.14 29.43 6.83
C ALA A 194 12.59 29.10 5.39
N ALA A 195 11.79 29.45 4.39
CA ALA A 195 12.07 29.25 2.97
C ALA A 195 13.19 30.16 2.46
N ASN A 196 13.27 31.39 2.98
CA ASN A 196 14.37 32.34 2.74
C ASN A 196 15.70 31.83 3.32
N GLN A 197 15.65 31.05 4.41
CA GLN A 197 16.81 30.29 4.93
C GLN A 197 17.10 29.00 4.15
N LYS A 198 16.60 28.90 2.91
CA LYS A 198 16.77 27.77 1.98
C LYS A 198 16.25 26.42 2.51
N ASN A 199 15.37 26.41 3.51
CA ASN A 199 14.81 25.16 4.00
C ASN A 199 13.82 24.56 2.99
N ALA A 200 14.14 23.37 2.49
CA ALA A 200 13.40 22.72 1.42
C ALA A 200 11.96 22.34 1.80
N LEU A 201 11.71 21.95 3.05
CA LEU A 201 10.36 21.64 3.54
C LEU A 201 9.50 22.91 3.64
N ALA A 202 10.06 24.01 4.14
CA ALA A 202 9.36 25.30 4.17
C ALA A 202 9.02 25.80 2.75
N GLN A 203 9.96 25.66 1.81
CA GLN A 203 9.73 25.98 0.39
C GLN A 203 8.61 25.11 -0.21
N TYR A 204 8.55 23.83 0.11
CA TYR A 204 7.47 22.92 -0.32
C TYR A 204 6.11 23.29 0.27
N GLN A 205 6.03 23.56 1.58
CA GLN A 205 4.79 23.96 2.24
C GLN A 205 4.27 25.30 1.70
N LEU A 206 5.16 26.29 1.50
CA LEU A 206 4.80 27.58 0.93
C LEU A 206 4.31 27.46 -0.52
N ALA A 207 4.96 26.63 -1.35
CA ALA A 207 4.50 26.32 -2.71
C ALA A 207 3.09 25.73 -2.71
N HIS A 208 2.82 24.76 -1.82
CA HIS A 208 1.51 24.15 -1.67
C HIS A 208 0.42 25.16 -1.26
N MET A 209 0.76 26.18 -0.48
CA MET A 209 -0.17 27.26 -0.11
C MET A 209 -0.49 28.20 -1.27
N TYR A 210 0.48 28.55 -2.12
CA TYR A 210 0.23 29.30 -3.36
C TYR A 210 -0.55 28.49 -4.40
N GLU A 211 -0.33 27.18 -4.47
CA GLU A 211 -1.05 26.29 -5.39
C GLU A 211 -2.55 26.16 -5.07
N HIS A 212 -2.89 26.11 -3.78
CA HIS A 212 -4.26 25.87 -3.29
C HIS A 212 -4.93 27.11 -2.67
N ALA A 213 -4.38 28.31 -2.91
CA ALA A 213 -4.92 29.59 -2.42
C ALA A 213 -5.12 29.71 -0.89
N PHE A 214 -4.31 28.99 -0.09
CA PHE A 214 -4.41 29.07 1.38
C PHE A 214 -3.85 30.41 1.87
N GLY A 215 -4.72 31.35 2.24
CA GLY A 215 -4.35 32.68 2.76
C GLY A 215 -3.87 33.69 1.72
N THR A 216 -3.79 33.29 0.45
CA THR A 216 -3.26 34.05 -0.69
C THR A 216 -4.13 33.81 -1.93
N LYS A 217 -4.00 34.63 -2.97
CA LYS A 217 -4.56 34.28 -4.29
C LYS A 217 -3.76 33.11 -4.88
N GLN A 218 -4.43 32.24 -5.64
CA GLN A 218 -3.76 31.14 -6.35
C GLN A 218 -2.66 31.68 -7.27
N ASN A 219 -1.48 31.06 -7.23
CA ASN A 219 -0.34 31.45 -8.07
C ASN A 219 0.53 30.23 -8.39
N HIS A 220 0.21 29.54 -9.48
CA HIS A 220 0.97 28.38 -9.93
C HIS A 220 2.42 28.71 -10.28
N ASN A 221 2.69 29.87 -10.88
CA ASN A 221 4.06 30.28 -11.21
C ASN A 221 4.94 30.37 -9.95
N LYS A 222 4.42 30.98 -8.87
CA LYS A 222 5.14 31.07 -7.59
C LYS A 222 5.25 29.70 -6.89
N ALA A 223 4.23 28.85 -7.02
CA ALA A 223 4.31 27.47 -6.54
C ALA A 223 5.39 26.66 -7.27
N ILE A 224 5.47 26.74 -8.61
CA ILE A 224 6.48 26.07 -9.44
C ILE A 224 7.89 26.58 -9.10
N GLU A 225 8.07 27.88 -8.90
CA GLU A 225 9.35 28.48 -8.45
C GLU A 225 9.79 27.87 -7.11
N LEU A 226 8.91 27.88 -6.10
CA LEU A 226 9.20 27.40 -4.75
C LEU A 226 9.38 25.88 -4.68
N TYR A 227 8.57 25.10 -5.41
CA TYR A 227 8.80 23.66 -5.59
C TYR A 227 10.15 23.41 -6.28
N THR A 228 10.55 24.23 -7.26
CA THR A 228 11.86 24.12 -7.93
C THR A 228 13.03 24.40 -6.99
N LEU A 229 12.92 25.38 -6.10
CA LEU A 229 13.91 25.62 -5.05
C LEU A 229 13.99 24.44 -4.08
N SER A 230 12.84 23.96 -3.60
CA SER A 230 12.74 22.80 -2.71
C SER A 230 13.34 21.52 -3.32
N ALA A 231 13.04 21.26 -4.60
CA ALA A 231 13.55 20.11 -5.35
C ALA A 231 15.06 20.20 -5.66
N LYS A 232 15.61 21.42 -5.84
CA LYS A 232 17.06 21.66 -5.92
C LYS A 232 17.75 21.41 -4.57
N ASN A 233 17.08 21.71 -3.46
CA ASN A 233 17.53 21.43 -2.10
C ASN A 233 17.19 19.99 -1.63
N SER A 234 17.19 19.02 -2.56
CA SER A 234 17.00 17.57 -2.31
C SER A 234 15.72 17.16 -1.59
N HIS A 235 14.60 17.86 -1.81
CA HIS A 235 13.28 17.44 -1.33
C HIS A 235 12.55 16.58 -2.38
N SER A 236 12.59 15.25 -2.21
CA SER A 236 12.08 14.29 -3.20
C SER A 236 10.59 14.46 -3.52
N GLN A 237 9.78 14.91 -2.56
CA GLN A 237 8.35 15.18 -2.78
C GLN A 237 8.10 16.46 -3.59
N ALA A 238 8.98 17.45 -3.54
CA ALA A 238 8.90 18.62 -4.41
C ALA A 238 9.27 18.26 -5.85
N ALA A 239 10.32 17.44 -6.04
CA ALA A 239 10.69 16.91 -7.34
C ALA A 239 9.55 16.04 -7.94
N TYR A 240 8.91 15.19 -7.13
CA TYR A 240 7.73 14.42 -7.56
C TYR A 240 6.55 15.32 -7.94
N LYS A 241 6.30 16.39 -7.18
CA LYS A 241 5.22 17.35 -7.44
C LYS A 241 5.44 18.18 -8.71
N LEU A 242 6.69 18.58 -9.01
CA LEU A 242 7.04 19.17 -10.31
C LEU A 242 6.80 18.19 -11.46
N GLY A 243 7.17 16.92 -11.27
CA GLY A 243 6.88 15.87 -12.24
C GLY A 243 5.38 15.76 -12.57
N LEU A 244 4.52 15.80 -11.55
CA LEU A 244 3.07 15.85 -11.71
C LEU A 244 2.60 17.10 -12.46
N ILE A 245 3.12 18.28 -12.10
CA ILE A 245 2.74 19.56 -12.71
C ILE A 245 3.03 19.57 -14.22
N PHE A 246 4.22 19.12 -14.64
CA PHE A 246 4.58 19.05 -16.06
C PHE A 246 3.89 17.91 -16.81
N GLU A 247 3.50 16.80 -16.15
CA GLU A 247 2.66 15.75 -16.75
C GLU A 247 1.22 16.22 -17.00
N SER A 248 0.71 17.17 -16.21
CA SER A 248 -0.69 17.60 -16.25
C SER A 248 -0.94 19.00 -16.81
N GLY A 249 0.09 19.83 -17.01
CA GLY A 249 -0.06 21.21 -17.47
C GLY A 249 -0.72 22.16 -16.45
N ILE A 250 -0.53 21.92 -15.14
CA ILE A 250 -1.17 22.76 -14.10
C ILE A 250 -0.36 24.04 -13.91
N GLY A 251 -0.78 25.11 -14.58
CA GLY A 251 -0.12 26.42 -14.55
C GLY A 251 1.19 26.49 -15.36
N THR A 252 1.37 25.56 -16.30
CA THR A 252 2.44 25.51 -17.29
C THR A 252 1.98 24.61 -18.45
N GLU A 253 2.74 24.50 -19.53
CA GLU A 253 2.38 23.59 -20.64
C GLU A 253 2.70 22.13 -20.28
N VAL A 254 2.07 21.17 -20.97
CA VAL A 254 2.35 19.74 -20.77
C VAL A 254 3.70 19.39 -21.36
N ASP A 255 4.69 19.12 -20.51
CA ASP A 255 6.04 18.73 -20.91
C ASP A 255 6.45 17.41 -20.24
N PHE A 256 6.25 16.31 -20.97
CA PHE A 256 6.65 14.99 -20.49
C PHE A 256 8.18 14.82 -20.32
N LYS A 257 9.03 15.63 -20.98
CA LYS A 257 10.49 15.59 -20.80
C LYS A 257 10.87 16.21 -19.46
N GLN A 258 10.28 17.36 -19.10
CA GLN A 258 10.42 17.93 -17.75
C GLN A 258 9.80 17.01 -16.68
N ALA A 259 8.64 16.40 -16.96
CA ALA A 259 8.04 15.42 -16.06
C ALA A 259 9.01 14.25 -15.78
N ASN A 260 9.59 13.66 -16.82
CA ASN A 260 10.58 12.59 -16.71
C ASN A 260 11.83 13.03 -15.92
N PHE A 261 12.38 14.22 -16.21
CA PHE A 261 13.53 14.79 -15.50
C PHE A 261 13.28 14.97 -14.00
N TRP A 262 12.14 15.54 -13.61
CA TRP A 262 11.80 15.79 -12.21
C TRP A 262 11.41 14.50 -11.47
N TYR A 263 10.70 13.58 -12.13
CA TYR A 263 10.49 12.24 -11.57
C TYR A 263 11.80 11.48 -11.40
N ARG A 264 12.76 11.55 -12.33
CA ARG A 264 14.09 10.91 -12.17
C ARG A 264 14.83 11.46 -10.95
N LYS A 265 14.79 12.77 -10.70
CA LYS A 265 15.37 13.37 -9.48
C LYS A 265 14.71 12.86 -8.19
N ALA A 266 13.38 12.71 -8.17
CA ALA A 266 12.66 12.16 -7.03
C ALA A 266 12.93 10.66 -6.84
N ALA A 267 12.96 9.89 -7.92
CA ALA A 267 13.17 8.44 -7.93
C ALA A 267 14.57 8.03 -7.46
N LEU A 268 15.60 8.79 -7.83
CA LEU A 268 16.98 8.62 -7.32
C LEU A 268 17.09 8.92 -5.81
N GLN A 269 16.16 9.69 -5.26
CA GLN A 269 16.01 9.92 -3.81
C GLN A 269 15.03 8.91 -3.15
N GLY A 270 14.65 7.85 -3.87
CA GLY A 270 13.81 6.77 -3.35
C GLY A 270 12.30 7.06 -3.28
N ASN A 271 11.80 8.06 -4.01
CA ASN A 271 10.36 8.31 -4.10
C ASN A 271 9.68 7.24 -4.96
N ALA A 272 8.97 6.31 -4.32
CA ALA A 272 8.32 5.18 -4.98
C ALA A 272 7.24 5.60 -6.00
N ASN A 273 6.50 6.69 -5.71
CA ASN A 273 5.49 7.22 -6.65
C ASN A 273 6.15 7.77 -7.92
N ALA A 274 7.33 8.41 -7.78
CA ALA A 274 8.12 8.87 -8.92
C ALA A 274 8.71 7.70 -9.73
N GLN A 275 9.16 6.65 -9.06
CA GLN A 275 9.62 5.41 -9.71
C GLN A 275 8.46 4.78 -10.51
N PHE A 276 7.27 4.61 -9.92
CA PHE A 276 6.07 4.15 -10.62
C PHE A 276 5.70 5.04 -11.83
N LYS A 277 5.80 6.36 -11.70
CA LYS A 277 5.56 7.31 -12.81
C LYS A 277 6.59 7.15 -13.94
N LEU A 278 7.88 6.98 -13.64
CA LEU A 278 8.89 6.67 -14.66
C LEU A 278 8.64 5.33 -15.34
N GLY A 279 8.10 4.34 -14.62
CA GLY A 279 7.59 3.11 -15.19
C GLY A 279 6.56 3.39 -16.28
N LYS A 280 5.47 4.09 -15.93
CA LYS A 280 4.41 4.47 -16.89
C LYS A 280 4.93 5.29 -18.08
N LEU A 281 5.80 6.27 -17.85
CA LEU A 281 6.37 7.09 -18.94
C LEU A 281 7.21 6.25 -19.91
N SER A 282 7.97 5.27 -19.40
CA SER A 282 8.77 4.34 -20.21
C SER A 282 7.88 3.31 -20.94
N GLU A 283 6.79 2.86 -20.31
CA GLU A 283 5.82 1.91 -20.90
C GLU A 283 5.07 2.50 -22.10
N VAL A 284 4.71 3.79 -22.02
CA VAL A 284 3.97 4.50 -23.08
C VAL A 284 4.92 5.12 -24.12
N GLY A 285 6.08 5.62 -23.71
CA GLY A 285 6.96 6.44 -24.56
C GLY A 285 6.72 7.95 -24.44
N ASN A 286 6.25 8.42 -23.27
CA ASN A 286 5.96 9.83 -23.04
C ASN A 286 7.18 10.53 -22.42
N GLY A 287 7.79 11.48 -23.14
CA GLY A 287 8.98 12.23 -22.68
C GLY A 287 10.27 11.41 -22.64
N THR A 288 10.22 10.17 -23.11
CA THR A 288 11.32 9.22 -23.24
C THR A 288 10.92 8.17 -24.29
N GLU A 289 11.85 7.40 -24.83
CA GLU A 289 11.53 6.33 -25.78
C GLU A 289 10.72 5.20 -25.11
N LYS A 290 9.80 4.59 -25.86
CA LYS A 290 9.01 3.45 -25.36
C LYS A 290 9.93 2.26 -25.11
N ASN A 291 9.99 1.80 -23.86
CA ASN A 291 10.87 0.73 -23.42
C ASN A 291 10.25 -0.02 -22.22
N ILE A 292 9.68 -1.21 -22.48
CA ILE A 292 8.99 -2.03 -21.47
C ILE A 292 9.97 -2.60 -20.43
N GLN A 293 11.21 -2.94 -20.83
CA GLN A 293 12.25 -3.40 -19.92
C GLN A 293 12.58 -2.34 -18.86
N ARG A 294 12.78 -1.09 -19.30
CA ARG A 294 12.97 0.07 -18.41
C ARG A 294 11.74 0.40 -17.57
N ALA A 295 10.53 0.09 -18.07
CA ALA A 295 9.31 0.19 -17.28
C ALA A 295 9.30 -0.84 -16.13
N VAL A 296 9.64 -2.11 -16.43
CA VAL A 296 9.78 -3.20 -15.45
C VAL A 296 10.84 -2.87 -14.39
N GLU A 297 11.99 -2.31 -14.79
CA GLU A 297 13.03 -1.85 -13.85
C GLU A 297 12.48 -0.81 -12.85
N TRP A 298 11.85 0.26 -13.35
CA TRP A 298 11.28 1.29 -12.49
C TRP A 298 10.12 0.81 -11.62
N TYR A 299 9.24 -0.05 -12.16
CA TYR A 299 8.20 -0.69 -11.35
C TYR A 299 8.80 -1.63 -10.30
N THR A 300 9.93 -2.29 -10.57
CA THR A 300 10.63 -3.13 -9.59
C THR A 300 11.19 -2.31 -8.44
N GLU A 301 11.80 -1.14 -8.70
CA GLU A 301 12.28 -0.26 -7.63
C GLU A 301 11.13 0.29 -6.77
N ALA A 302 10.00 0.63 -7.39
CA ALA A 302 8.79 1.04 -6.67
C ALA A 302 8.18 -0.11 -5.85
N ALA A 303 8.15 -1.32 -6.40
CA ALA A 303 7.64 -2.53 -5.75
C ALA A 303 8.50 -2.94 -4.53
N ARG A 304 9.84 -2.76 -4.59
CA ARG A 304 10.73 -2.92 -3.41
C ARG A 304 10.48 -1.90 -2.29
N ARG A 305 9.55 -0.96 -2.48
CA ARG A 305 9.11 0.06 -1.52
C ARG A 305 7.59 -0.02 -1.30
N ASP A 306 7.03 -1.21 -1.42
CA ASP A 306 5.62 -1.54 -1.15
C ASP A 306 4.62 -0.70 -1.98
N HIS A 307 5.00 -0.26 -3.19
CA HIS A 307 4.11 0.50 -4.06
C HIS A 307 3.09 -0.42 -4.75
N ALA A 308 1.89 -0.54 -4.16
CA ALA A 308 0.84 -1.47 -4.56
C ALA A 308 0.56 -1.51 -6.08
N GLN A 309 0.43 -0.36 -6.75
CA GLN A 309 0.16 -0.31 -8.20
C GLN A 309 1.37 -0.71 -9.06
N ALA A 310 2.60 -0.65 -8.54
CA ALA A 310 3.78 -1.07 -9.28
C ALA A 310 3.85 -2.61 -9.36
N HIS A 311 3.55 -3.29 -8.24
CA HIS A 311 3.30 -4.73 -8.26
C HIS A 311 2.19 -5.11 -9.25
N TYR A 312 1.08 -4.35 -9.31
CA TYR A 312 0.01 -4.63 -10.27
C TYR A 312 0.47 -4.52 -11.73
N GLN A 313 1.26 -3.50 -12.09
CA GLN A 313 1.78 -3.39 -13.47
C GLN A 313 2.82 -4.46 -13.80
N LEU A 314 3.71 -4.82 -12.86
CA LEU A 314 4.60 -5.98 -13.04
C LEU A 314 3.81 -7.27 -13.25
N ALA A 315 2.75 -7.47 -12.47
CA ALA A 315 1.88 -8.64 -12.59
C ALA A 315 1.18 -8.69 -13.95
N TYR A 316 0.64 -7.56 -14.41
CA TYR A 316 -0.01 -7.43 -15.72
C TYR A 316 0.96 -7.66 -16.88
N ILE A 317 2.18 -7.09 -16.80
CA ILE A 317 3.23 -7.30 -17.80
C ILE A 317 3.63 -8.78 -17.87
N TYR A 318 3.83 -9.46 -16.74
CA TYR A 318 4.14 -10.89 -16.74
C TYR A 318 2.95 -11.80 -17.09
N GLU A 319 1.70 -11.37 -16.91
CA GLU A 319 0.51 -12.14 -17.32
C GLU A 319 0.39 -12.26 -18.85
N HIS A 320 0.79 -11.20 -19.57
CA HIS A 320 0.65 -11.11 -21.03
C HIS A 320 1.97 -11.39 -21.76
N GLY A 321 3.10 -10.96 -21.21
CA GLY A 321 4.36 -10.80 -21.92
C GLY A 321 4.37 -9.55 -22.81
N ASP A 322 5.53 -9.21 -23.37
CA ASP A 322 5.62 -8.28 -24.50
C ASP A 322 5.49 -9.08 -25.81
N GLN A 323 4.56 -8.65 -26.68
CA GLN A 323 4.33 -9.26 -27.99
C GLN A 323 5.22 -8.66 -29.09
N TYR A 324 5.87 -7.52 -28.82
CA TYR A 324 6.58 -6.71 -29.80
C TYR A 324 8.10 -6.62 -29.54
N SER A 325 8.56 -6.87 -28.31
CA SER A 325 9.98 -7.08 -28.01
C SER A 325 10.24 -8.41 -27.32
N THR A 326 11.32 -9.09 -27.72
CA THR A 326 11.68 -10.45 -27.28
C THR A 326 12.17 -10.53 -25.83
N ASN A 327 12.22 -9.41 -25.10
CA ASN A 327 12.92 -9.29 -23.82
C ASN A 327 12.08 -9.71 -22.59
N ILE A 328 10.74 -9.70 -22.68
CA ILE A 328 9.86 -10.02 -21.54
C ILE A 328 8.85 -11.10 -21.95
N SER A 329 9.17 -12.35 -21.62
CA SER A 329 8.28 -13.49 -21.82
C SER A 329 7.15 -13.54 -20.77
N LYS A 330 6.01 -14.09 -21.18
CA LYS A 330 4.87 -14.38 -20.30
C LYS A 330 5.27 -15.34 -19.18
N ASN A 331 5.02 -14.96 -17.93
CA ASN A 331 5.34 -15.73 -16.74
C ASN A 331 4.21 -15.62 -15.70
N LEU A 332 3.25 -16.54 -15.78
CA LEU A 332 2.07 -16.55 -14.89
C LEU A 332 2.42 -16.73 -13.41
N THR A 333 3.56 -17.37 -13.09
CA THR A 333 4.01 -17.57 -11.70
C THR A 333 4.46 -16.24 -11.07
N LYS A 334 5.26 -15.43 -11.79
CA LYS A 334 5.61 -14.06 -11.38
C LYS A 334 4.38 -13.14 -11.34
N ALA A 335 3.45 -13.31 -12.30
CA ALA A 335 2.19 -12.57 -12.30
C ALA A 335 1.37 -12.82 -11.02
N LEU A 336 1.20 -14.10 -10.64
CA LEU A 336 0.52 -14.48 -9.39
C LEU A 336 1.22 -13.90 -8.16
N GLN A 337 2.55 -14.03 -8.05
CA GLN A 337 3.33 -13.47 -6.92
C GLN A 337 3.14 -11.96 -6.76
N HIS A 338 3.20 -11.20 -7.86
CA HIS A 338 3.00 -9.76 -7.80
C HIS A 338 1.52 -9.36 -7.61
N TYR A 339 0.55 -10.14 -8.09
CA TYR A 339 -0.87 -9.93 -7.73
C TYR A 339 -1.13 -10.20 -6.25
N GLN A 340 -0.50 -11.22 -5.65
CA GLN A 340 -0.56 -11.49 -4.20
C GLN A 340 0.03 -10.32 -3.40
N GLN A 341 1.23 -9.82 -3.78
CA GLN A 341 1.84 -8.65 -3.13
C GLN A 341 0.98 -7.39 -3.27
N SER A 342 0.48 -7.10 -4.47
CA SER A 342 -0.40 -5.95 -4.70
C SER A 342 -1.73 -6.05 -3.93
N SER A 343 -2.28 -7.26 -3.77
CA SER A 343 -3.47 -7.53 -2.95
C SER A 343 -3.20 -7.38 -1.45
N ALA A 344 -2.05 -7.84 -0.95
CA ALA A 344 -1.67 -7.63 0.45
C ALA A 344 -1.51 -6.13 0.80
N LEU A 345 -1.22 -5.31 -0.20
CA LEU A 345 -1.18 -3.84 -0.13
C LEU A 345 -2.55 -3.19 -0.45
N ASN A 346 -3.64 -3.95 -0.34
CA ASN A 346 -5.05 -3.53 -0.50
C ASN A 346 -5.40 -2.89 -1.86
N ASN A 347 -4.75 -3.29 -2.96
CA ASN A 347 -5.09 -2.77 -4.29
C ASN A 347 -6.32 -3.48 -4.90
N PRO A 348 -7.47 -2.80 -5.11
CA PRO A 348 -8.67 -3.45 -5.64
C PRO A 348 -8.51 -4.02 -7.05
N LEU A 349 -7.64 -3.42 -7.88
CA LEU A 349 -7.31 -3.93 -9.21
C LEU A 349 -6.66 -5.33 -9.12
N ALA A 350 -5.79 -5.53 -8.11
CA ALA A 350 -5.16 -6.81 -7.85
C ALA A 350 -6.14 -7.81 -7.24
N HIS A 351 -7.09 -7.37 -6.41
CA HIS A 351 -8.14 -8.24 -5.88
C HIS A 351 -8.94 -8.92 -6.99
N ALA A 352 -9.36 -8.16 -8.02
CA ALA A 352 -10.06 -8.71 -9.19
C ALA A 352 -9.23 -9.77 -9.93
N LYS A 353 -7.97 -9.47 -10.25
CA LYS A 353 -7.09 -10.39 -10.98
C LYS A 353 -6.70 -11.62 -10.17
N LEU A 354 -6.40 -11.46 -8.88
CA LEU A 354 -6.06 -12.55 -7.98
C LEU A 354 -7.26 -13.48 -7.73
N ALA A 355 -8.47 -12.92 -7.57
CA ALA A 355 -9.71 -13.70 -7.50
C ALA A 355 -9.92 -14.56 -8.75
N TYR A 356 -9.68 -13.99 -9.94
CA TYR A 356 -9.77 -14.72 -11.21
C TYR A 356 -8.77 -15.89 -11.29
N PHE A 357 -7.55 -15.71 -10.77
CA PHE A 357 -6.55 -16.79 -10.71
C PHE A 357 -7.01 -17.94 -9.78
N TYR A 358 -7.54 -17.63 -8.58
CA TYR A 358 -8.11 -18.66 -7.68
C TYR A 358 -9.40 -19.30 -8.22
N GLU A 359 -10.26 -18.56 -8.93
CA GLU A 359 -11.49 -19.10 -9.52
C GLU A 359 -11.21 -20.18 -10.58
N HIS A 360 -10.13 -20.04 -11.35
CA HIS A 360 -9.79 -20.90 -12.49
C HIS A 360 -8.56 -21.81 -12.27
N GLY A 361 -7.90 -21.73 -11.11
CA GLY A 361 -6.72 -22.54 -10.80
C GLY A 361 -5.45 -22.14 -11.58
N ILE A 362 -5.29 -20.85 -11.89
CA ILE A 362 -4.15 -20.36 -12.69
C ILE A 362 -2.92 -20.26 -11.79
N GLN A 363 -1.99 -21.23 -11.94
CA GLN A 363 -0.79 -21.36 -11.09
C GLN A 363 -1.09 -21.55 -9.59
N THR A 364 -2.32 -21.99 -9.26
CA THR A 364 -2.83 -22.19 -7.91
C THR A 364 -3.93 -23.25 -7.92
N ASN A 365 -4.35 -23.75 -6.76
CA ASN A 365 -5.52 -24.62 -6.69
C ASN A 365 -6.81 -23.80 -6.88
N VAL A 366 -7.87 -24.44 -7.39
CA VAL A 366 -9.19 -23.80 -7.54
C VAL A 366 -9.79 -23.54 -6.15
N ASP A 367 -9.81 -22.27 -5.73
CA ASP A 367 -10.47 -21.82 -4.50
C ASP A 367 -11.51 -20.74 -4.81
N LYS A 368 -12.76 -21.20 -4.98
CA LYS A 368 -13.91 -20.33 -5.20
C LYS A 368 -14.30 -19.53 -3.95
N SER A 369 -13.89 -19.93 -2.75
CA SER A 369 -14.19 -19.20 -1.51
C SER A 369 -13.27 -17.99 -1.38
N GLN A 370 -11.96 -18.19 -1.58
CA GLN A 370 -10.98 -17.11 -1.65
C GLN A 370 -11.26 -16.16 -2.83
N ALA A 371 -11.67 -16.69 -3.99
CA ALA A 371 -12.08 -15.88 -5.13
C ALA A 371 -13.29 -14.98 -4.81
N ILE A 372 -14.33 -15.50 -4.12
CA ILE A 372 -15.49 -14.69 -3.70
C ILE A 372 -15.04 -13.55 -2.76
N SER A 373 -14.26 -13.86 -1.72
CA SER A 373 -13.81 -12.85 -0.74
C SER A 373 -12.93 -11.75 -1.36
N LEU A 374 -12.12 -12.08 -2.36
CA LEU A 374 -11.34 -11.10 -3.12
C LEU A 374 -12.20 -10.31 -4.11
N TYR A 375 -13.14 -10.94 -4.81
CA TYR A 375 -14.07 -10.23 -5.71
C TYR A 375 -15.00 -9.26 -4.94
N GLU A 376 -15.34 -9.53 -3.68
CA GLU A 376 -16.06 -8.59 -2.81
C GLU A 376 -15.26 -7.30 -2.51
N GLN A 377 -13.94 -7.37 -2.61
CA GLN A 377 -13.01 -6.26 -2.37
C GLN A 377 -12.46 -5.65 -3.68
N ALA A 378 -13.01 -6.03 -4.83
CA ALA A 378 -12.63 -5.52 -6.14
C ALA A 378 -13.50 -4.30 -6.56
N SER A 379 -12.90 -3.34 -7.27
CA SER A 379 -13.62 -2.16 -7.78
C SER A 379 -14.09 -2.32 -9.23
N GLN A 380 -13.70 -3.40 -9.90
CA GLN A 380 -13.86 -3.62 -11.34
C GLN A 380 -15.29 -4.11 -11.68
N PRO A 381 -15.98 -3.54 -12.69
CA PRO A 381 -17.33 -3.99 -13.06
C PRO A 381 -17.41 -5.49 -13.40
N TRP A 382 -16.44 -6.02 -14.14
CA TRP A 382 -16.40 -7.44 -14.51
C TRP A 382 -16.21 -8.38 -13.30
N ALA A 383 -15.51 -7.92 -12.26
CA ALA A 383 -15.35 -8.68 -11.02
C ALA A 383 -16.67 -8.80 -10.25
N LYS A 384 -17.52 -7.76 -10.27
CA LYS A 384 -18.86 -7.80 -9.69
C LYS A 384 -19.78 -8.78 -10.43
N LEU A 385 -19.70 -8.83 -11.77
CA LEU A 385 -20.44 -9.82 -12.56
C LEU A 385 -20.00 -11.26 -12.25
N ARG A 386 -18.69 -11.50 -12.10
CA ARG A 386 -18.16 -12.81 -11.64
C ARG A 386 -18.61 -13.16 -10.22
N LEU A 387 -18.61 -12.19 -9.31
CA LEU A 387 -19.09 -12.38 -7.94
C LEU A 387 -20.55 -12.84 -7.88
N GLU A 388 -21.45 -12.16 -8.60
CA GLU A 388 -22.87 -12.52 -8.65
C GLU A 388 -23.09 -13.90 -9.27
N HIS A 389 -22.35 -14.25 -10.33
CA HIS A 389 -22.38 -15.60 -10.89
C HIS A 389 -21.93 -16.66 -9.88
N LEU A 390 -20.82 -16.45 -9.16
CA LEU A 390 -20.33 -17.36 -8.13
C LEU A 390 -21.28 -17.46 -6.93
N LYS A 391 -21.88 -16.35 -6.47
CA LYS A 391 -22.88 -16.34 -5.40
C LYS A 391 -24.17 -17.07 -5.80
N LYS A 392 -24.69 -16.82 -7.01
CA LYS A 392 -25.85 -17.55 -7.56
C LYS A 392 -25.56 -19.05 -7.67
N HIS A 393 -24.37 -19.44 -8.13
CA HIS A 393 -23.96 -20.83 -8.23
C HIS A 393 -23.80 -21.51 -6.85
N LYS A 394 -23.18 -20.84 -5.86
CA LYS A 394 -23.06 -21.33 -4.48
C LYS A 394 -24.44 -21.56 -3.84
N LYS A 395 -25.32 -20.55 -3.90
CA LYS A 395 -26.71 -20.64 -3.39
C LYS A 395 -27.55 -21.71 -4.11
N CYS A 396 -27.24 -21.99 -5.38
CA CYS A 396 -27.82 -23.12 -6.10
C CYS A 396 -27.36 -24.45 -5.47
N LEU A 397 -26.06 -24.65 -5.29
CA LEU A 397 -25.50 -25.90 -4.72
C LEU A 397 -26.02 -26.17 -3.29
N GLU A 398 -26.19 -25.13 -2.47
CA GLU A 398 -26.79 -25.20 -1.13
C GLU A 398 -28.27 -25.65 -1.13
N THR A 399 -28.98 -25.54 -2.26
CA THR A 399 -30.42 -25.83 -2.38
C THR A 399 -30.77 -26.84 -3.46
N ALA A 400 -29.79 -27.52 -4.06
CA ALA A 400 -30.01 -28.57 -5.05
C ALA A 400 -29.95 -29.95 -4.40
N THR A 401 -30.86 -30.84 -4.79
CA THR A 401 -30.99 -32.19 -4.21
C THR A 401 -31.03 -33.28 -5.28
N THR A 402 -31.51 -32.96 -6.47
CA THR A 402 -31.72 -33.92 -7.56
C THR A 402 -30.44 -34.17 -8.33
N GLN A 403 -30.10 -35.44 -8.54
CA GLN A 403 -28.85 -35.81 -9.22
C GLN A 403 -29.02 -36.87 -10.31
N LEU A 404 -28.31 -36.66 -11.41
CA LEU A 404 -27.98 -37.67 -12.41
C LEU A 404 -26.46 -37.88 -12.40
N PHE A 405 -26.01 -39.15 -12.37
CA PHE A 405 -24.58 -39.52 -12.37
C PHE A 405 -23.75 -38.76 -11.33
N SER A 406 -24.30 -38.62 -10.11
CA SER A 406 -23.74 -37.88 -8.98
C SER A 406 -23.51 -36.38 -9.19
N VAL A 407 -24.11 -35.77 -10.23
CA VAL A 407 -24.12 -34.32 -10.49
C VAL A 407 -25.45 -33.71 -10.07
N LEU A 408 -25.41 -32.64 -9.25
CA LEU A 408 -26.57 -31.83 -8.90
C LEU A 408 -27.11 -31.07 -10.14
N ILE A 409 -28.13 -31.61 -10.80
CA ILE A 409 -28.47 -31.23 -12.17
C ILE A 409 -28.89 -29.77 -12.31
N ARG A 410 -29.65 -29.25 -11.35
CA ARG A 410 -30.14 -27.86 -11.30
C ARG A 410 -29.03 -26.80 -11.40
N CYS A 411 -27.83 -27.11 -10.92
CA CYS A 411 -26.68 -26.19 -10.89
C CYS A 411 -25.60 -26.56 -11.89
N SER A 412 -25.89 -27.53 -12.76
CA SER A 412 -24.93 -28.09 -13.71
C SER A 412 -25.07 -27.50 -15.11
N ASN A 413 -23.97 -27.53 -15.84
CA ASN A 413 -23.94 -27.24 -17.26
C ASN A 413 -23.58 -28.50 -18.05
N ARG A 414 -23.75 -28.42 -19.37
CA ARG A 414 -23.45 -29.48 -20.34
C ARG A 414 -22.07 -30.10 -20.19
N SER A 415 -21.03 -29.28 -20.05
CA SER A 415 -19.65 -29.75 -19.92
C SER A 415 -19.44 -30.66 -18.70
N LEU A 416 -19.98 -30.25 -17.53
CA LEU A 416 -19.93 -31.04 -16.31
C LEU A 416 -20.74 -32.35 -16.44
N LEU A 417 -21.95 -32.28 -17.02
CA LEU A 417 -22.81 -33.45 -17.20
C LEU A 417 -22.19 -34.46 -18.18
N SER A 418 -21.83 -34.03 -19.40
CA SER A 418 -21.18 -34.88 -20.42
C SER A 418 -19.94 -35.59 -19.86
N THR A 419 -19.06 -34.84 -19.17
CA THR A 419 -17.87 -35.41 -18.52
C THR A 419 -18.23 -36.49 -17.50
N LYS A 420 -19.25 -36.26 -16.67
CA LYS A 420 -19.67 -37.19 -15.61
C LYS A 420 -20.44 -38.41 -16.14
N ILE A 421 -21.18 -38.26 -17.25
CA ILE A 421 -21.83 -39.37 -17.96
C ILE A 421 -20.78 -40.30 -18.59
N LYS A 422 -19.78 -39.73 -19.28
CA LYS A 422 -18.66 -40.48 -19.87
C LYS A 422 -17.84 -41.24 -18.84
N GLN A 423 -17.68 -40.68 -17.63
CA GLN A 423 -17.05 -41.37 -16.49
C GLN A 423 -17.81 -42.61 -15.99
N GLN A 424 -19.04 -42.85 -16.46
CA GLN A 424 -19.81 -44.09 -16.18
C GLN A 424 -19.75 -45.09 -17.35
N SER A 425 -18.81 -44.93 -18.30
CA SER A 425 -18.70 -45.74 -19.54
C SER A 425 -19.95 -45.69 -20.45
N ILE A 426 -20.80 -44.67 -20.29
CA ILE A 426 -22.01 -44.47 -21.10
C ILE A 426 -21.60 -43.89 -22.47
N LYS A 427 -22.00 -44.57 -23.55
CA LYS A 427 -21.68 -44.15 -24.92
C LYS A 427 -22.57 -42.97 -25.35
N ALA A 428 -21.96 -41.88 -25.79
CA ALA A 428 -22.64 -40.82 -26.52
C ALA A 428 -23.14 -41.32 -27.89
N LEU A 429 -24.39 -40.97 -28.22
CA LEU A 429 -24.99 -41.18 -29.54
C LEU A 429 -24.91 -39.89 -30.38
N GLN A 430 -25.08 -38.74 -29.74
CA GLN A 430 -24.92 -37.42 -30.32
C GLN A 430 -24.51 -36.43 -29.23
N GLU A 431 -23.41 -35.72 -29.44
CA GLU A 431 -23.01 -34.55 -28.65
C GLU A 431 -22.48 -33.50 -29.63
N ASP A 432 -23.03 -32.30 -29.58
CA ASP A 432 -22.62 -31.17 -30.44
C ASP A 432 -22.91 -29.86 -29.68
N PRO A 433 -21.90 -29.03 -29.36
CA PRO A 433 -22.09 -27.73 -28.71
C PRO A 433 -23.18 -26.85 -29.33
N GLN A 434 -23.37 -26.90 -30.65
CA GLN A 434 -24.37 -26.11 -31.39
C GLN A 434 -25.80 -26.67 -31.26
N SER A 435 -25.94 -27.96 -30.95
CA SER A 435 -27.22 -28.59 -30.62
C SER A 435 -27.78 -28.10 -29.27
N TRP A 436 -29.11 -28.04 -29.20
CA TRP A 436 -29.90 -27.85 -27.97
C TRP A 436 -29.88 -29.08 -27.05
N SER A 437 -29.41 -30.22 -27.54
CA SER A 437 -29.47 -31.50 -26.84
C SER A 437 -28.24 -32.40 -27.07
N ASP A 438 -27.94 -33.21 -26.06
CA ASP A 438 -27.11 -34.42 -26.16
C ASP A 438 -28.01 -35.66 -26.12
N SER A 439 -27.54 -36.77 -26.68
CA SER A 439 -28.16 -38.07 -26.42
C SER A 439 -27.15 -39.19 -26.25
N TYR A 440 -27.52 -40.16 -25.40
CA TYR A 440 -26.65 -41.20 -24.86
C TYR A 440 -27.35 -42.56 -24.88
N PHE A 441 -26.59 -43.64 -25.09
CA PHE A 441 -27.06 -45.02 -24.97
C PHE A 441 -26.83 -45.54 -23.56
N THR A 442 -27.92 -45.70 -22.80
CA THR A 442 -27.89 -46.01 -21.36
C THR A 442 -28.06 -47.49 -21.04
N GLY A 443 -28.52 -48.31 -21.99
CA GLY A 443 -28.90 -49.71 -21.74
C GLY A 443 -27.77 -50.66 -21.34
N ALA A 444 -26.50 -50.26 -21.53
CA ALA A 444 -25.34 -51.00 -21.02
C ALA A 444 -25.13 -50.85 -19.50
N ILE A 445 -25.66 -49.79 -18.88
CA ILE A 445 -25.39 -49.41 -17.48
C ILE A 445 -26.69 -49.36 -16.66
N ILE A 446 -27.79 -48.90 -17.24
CA ILE A 446 -29.10 -48.79 -16.58
C ILE A 446 -30.04 -49.85 -17.17
N LYS A 447 -30.22 -50.95 -16.42
CA LYS A 447 -31.02 -52.11 -16.83
C LYS A 447 -32.44 -51.70 -17.27
N GLY A 448 -32.80 -52.04 -18.51
CA GLY A 448 -34.11 -51.74 -19.10
C GLY A 448 -34.23 -50.35 -19.74
N SER A 449 -33.27 -49.45 -19.54
CA SER A 449 -33.19 -48.19 -20.29
C SER A 449 -32.62 -48.44 -21.69
N SER A 450 -32.96 -47.59 -22.66
CA SER A 450 -32.37 -47.62 -24.01
C SER A 450 -31.61 -46.33 -24.33
N LYS A 451 -32.24 -45.19 -24.08
CA LYS A 451 -31.73 -43.85 -24.43
C LYS A 451 -31.93 -42.88 -23.26
N LEU A 452 -30.98 -41.96 -23.14
CA LEU A 452 -31.13 -40.70 -22.41
C LEU A 452 -30.96 -39.54 -23.39
N ILE A 453 -31.84 -38.55 -23.33
CA ILE A 453 -31.70 -37.26 -24.01
C ILE A 453 -31.58 -36.18 -22.92
N ILE A 454 -30.60 -35.28 -23.03
CA ILE A 454 -30.46 -34.13 -22.15
C ILE A 454 -30.57 -32.85 -22.98
N ASN A 455 -31.44 -31.96 -22.55
CA ASN A 455 -31.78 -30.69 -23.19
C ASN A 455 -31.24 -29.54 -22.35
N TYR A 456 -30.68 -28.53 -23.02
CA TYR A 456 -30.01 -27.38 -22.39
C TYR A 456 -30.53 -26.04 -22.94
N THR A 457 -30.38 -24.98 -22.14
CA THR A 457 -30.55 -23.61 -22.64
C THR A 457 -29.42 -23.23 -23.63
N ARG A 458 -29.55 -22.07 -24.28
CA ARG A 458 -28.50 -21.47 -25.11
C ARG A 458 -27.16 -21.38 -24.38
N GLU A 459 -27.21 -21.10 -23.09
CA GLU A 459 -26.09 -20.94 -22.15
C GLU A 459 -25.57 -22.28 -21.58
N ASP A 460 -25.92 -23.42 -22.20
CA ASP A 460 -25.56 -24.79 -21.79
C ASP A 460 -26.00 -25.19 -20.36
N ALA A 461 -26.94 -24.46 -19.74
CA ALA A 461 -27.52 -24.83 -18.46
C ALA A 461 -28.55 -25.97 -18.62
N PHE A 462 -28.58 -26.91 -17.66
CA PHE A 462 -29.54 -28.03 -17.68
C PHE A 462 -31.00 -27.54 -17.69
N ALA A 463 -31.80 -28.01 -18.65
CA ALA A 463 -33.23 -27.70 -18.75
C ALA A 463 -34.11 -28.94 -18.51
N GLN A 464 -33.78 -30.08 -19.11
CA GLN A 464 -34.57 -31.32 -19.03
C GLN A 464 -33.68 -32.54 -19.32
N ALA A 465 -33.96 -33.69 -18.70
CA ALA A 465 -33.41 -34.98 -19.07
C ALA A 465 -34.52 -36.02 -19.18
N MET A 466 -34.60 -36.75 -20.29
CA MET A 466 -35.60 -37.79 -20.52
C MET A 466 -34.92 -39.13 -20.80
N TYR A 467 -35.18 -40.11 -19.93
CA TYR A 467 -34.86 -41.51 -20.16
C TYR A 467 -36.02 -42.21 -20.87
N THR A 468 -35.68 -43.14 -21.74
CA THR A 468 -36.59 -44.09 -22.38
C THR A 468 -36.31 -45.50 -21.85
N PHE A 469 -37.34 -46.19 -21.39
CA PHE A 469 -37.30 -47.59 -20.94
C PHE A 469 -38.28 -48.41 -21.79
N VAL A 470 -37.77 -49.26 -22.69
CA VAL A 470 -38.60 -49.96 -23.69
C VAL A 470 -39.31 -51.15 -23.03
N GLY A 471 -40.65 -51.09 -22.98
CA GLY A 471 -41.45 -51.95 -22.12
C GLY A 471 -41.52 -53.43 -22.51
N ARG A 472 -41.38 -53.76 -23.81
CA ARG A 472 -41.50 -55.15 -24.33
C ARG A 472 -42.72 -55.92 -23.77
N ASN A 473 -43.86 -55.23 -23.63
CA ASN A 473 -45.13 -55.73 -23.11
C ASN A 473 -45.16 -56.04 -21.59
N ASP A 474 -44.24 -55.48 -20.79
CA ASP A 474 -44.28 -55.48 -19.32
C ASP A 474 -45.06 -54.24 -18.80
N PRO A 475 -46.27 -54.39 -18.23
CA PRO A 475 -47.04 -53.26 -17.69
C PRO A 475 -46.56 -52.81 -16.31
N GLU A 476 -45.81 -53.64 -15.58
CA GLU A 476 -45.35 -53.34 -14.21
C GLU A 476 -44.05 -52.52 -14.18
N LEU A 477 -43.32 -52.46 -15.30
CA LEU A 477 -42.09 -51.67 -15.43
C LEU A 477 -42.24 -50.23 -14.90
N ILE A 478 -43.38 -49.57 -15.17
CA ILE A 478 -43.67 -48.22 -14.66
C ILE A 478 -43.78 -48.17 -13.12
N VAL A 479 -44.30 -49.23 -12.49
CA VAL A 479 -44.41 -49.35 -11.02
C VAL A 479 -43.04 -49.60 -10.39
N ARG A 480 -42.21 -50.46 -11.02
CA ARG A 480 -40.84 -50.70 -10.54
C ARG A 480 -40.02 -49.40 -10.57
N ILE A 481 -40.10 -48.65 -11.68
CA ILE A 481 -39.51 -47.31 -11.84
C ILE A 481 -40.06 -46.33 -10.80
N LYS A 482 -41.39 -46.26 -10.60
CA LYS A 482 -42.02 -45.43 -9.56
C LYS A 482 -41.47 -45.78 -8.18
N ASN A 483 -41.35 -47.06 -7.84
CA ASN A 483 -40.93 -47.51 -6.52
C ASN A 483 -39.45 -47.19 -6.27
N ASP A 484 -38.57 -47.37 -7.26
CA ASP A 484 -37.16 -47.00 -7.15
C ASP A 484 -36.94 -45.49 -7.03
N LEU A 485 -37.75 -44.67 -7.71
CA LEU A 485 -37.78 -43.22 -7.50
C LEU A 485 -38.35 -42.86 -6.13
N SER A 486 -39.37 -43.58 -5.64
CA SER A 486 -40.00 -43.32 -4.34
C SER A 486 -39.05 -43.57 -3.17
N LYS A 487 -38.18 -44.59 -3.26
CA LYS A 487 -37.07 -44.83 -2.32
C LYS A 487 -36.10 -43.64 -2.21
N ARG A 488 -35.97 -42.83 -3.27
CA ARG A 488 -35.00 -41.72 -3.37
C ARG A 488 -35.61 -40.34 -3.08
N TYR A 489 -36.87 -40.14 -3.44
CA TYR A 489 -37.52 -38.82 -3.47
C TYR A 489 -38.85 -38.75 -2.69
N GLY A 490 -39.29 -39.84 -2.07
CA GLY A 490 -40.62 -39.97 -1.45
C GLY A 490 -41.72 -40.30 -2.46
N GLU A 491 -42.94 -40.48 -1.98
CA GLU A 491 -44.10 -40.81 -2.84
C GLU A 491 -44.44 -39.65 -3.81
N PRO A 492 -45.00 -39.96 -5.00
CA PRO A 492 -45.42 -38.95 -5.97
C PRO A 492 -46.58 -38.09 -5.42
N VAL A 493 -46.58 -36.79 -5.73
CA VAL A 493 -47.63 -35.85 -5.31
C VAL A 493 -48.93 -36.02 -6.09
N SER A 494 -48.91 -36.73 -7.23
CA SER A 494 -50.11 -37.23 -7.91
C SER A 494 -49.80 -38.40 -8.85
N ASN A 495 -50.84 -39.20 -9.13
CA ASN A 495 -50.86 -40.27 -10.11
C ASN A 495 -52.11 -40.14 -11.01
N LYS A 496 -52.06 -40.71 -12.23
CA LYS A 496 -53.19 -40.74 -13.17
C LYS A 496 -53.17 -42.02 -14.01
N GLY A 497 -54.34 -42.45 -14.47
CA GLY A 497 -54.52 -43.58 -15.39
C GLY A 497 -54.50 -44.96 -14.72
N ASN A 498 -54.39 -46.02 -15.52
CA ASN A 498 -54.44 -47.40 -15.05
C ASN A 498 -53.17 -48.16 -15.48
N VAL A 499 -52.40 -48.60 -14.48
CA VAL A 499 -51.13 -49.33 -14.63
C VAL A 499 -51.28 -50.62 -15.43
N THR A 500 -52.39 -51.34 -15.29
CA THR A 500 -52.60 -52.67 -15.88
C THR A 500 -53.24 -52.61 -17.27
N THR A 501 -54.13 -51.65 -17.54
CA THR A 501 -54.98 -51.66 -18.75
C THR A 501 -54.95 -50.42 -19.65
N GLY A 502 -54.14 -49.39 -19.36
CA GLY A 502 -54.11 -48.19 -20.21
C GLY A 502 -52.87 -47.31 -20.03
N PRO A 503 -52.93 -46.02 -20.42
CA PRO A 503 -51.92 -45.04 -20.06
C PRO A 503 -51.82 -44.88 -18.54
N ALA A 504 -50.63 -44.58 -18.03
CA ALA A 504 -50.39 -44.35 -16.60
C ALA A 504 -49.29 -43.30 -16.40
N SER A 505 -49.40 -42.49 -15.34
CA SER A 505 -48.36 -41.53 -14.97
C SER A 505 -48.28 -41.24 -13.46
N PHE A 506 -47.10 -40.82 -13.02
CA PHE A 506 -46.74 -40.41 -11.66
C PHE A 506 -45.93 -39.12 -11.72
N HIS A 507 -46.17 -38.20 -10.79
CA HIS A 507 -45.61 -36.85 -10.79
C HIS A 507 -45.01 -36.49 -9.42
N TRP A 508 -43.80 -35.94 -9.40
CA TRP A 508 -43.12 -35.41 -8.21
C TRP A 508 -42.74 -33.95 -8.43
N VAL A 509 -42.83 -33.14 -7.38
CA VAL A 509 -42.24 -31.80 -7.30
C VAL A 509 -41.22 -31.80 -6.16
N LEU A 510 -39.93 -31.65 -6.49
CA LEU A 510 -38.83 -31.80 -5.53
C LEU A 510 -38.48 -30.46 -4.87
N LYS A 511 -37.77 -30.53 -3.73
CA LYS A 511 -37.41 -29.35 -2.90
C LYS A 511 -36.59 -28.31 -3.66
N ASP A 512 -35.82 -28.74 -4.66
CA ASP A 512 -35.03 -27.89 -5.54
C ASP A 512 -35.79 -27.38 -6.78
N LYS A 513 -37.12 -27.60 -6.84
CA LYS A 513 -38.01 -27.30 -7.96
C LYS A 513 -37.76 -28.10 -9.24
N ILE A 514 -36.98 -29.18 -9.20
CA ILE A 514 -37.03 -30.17 -10.28
C ILE A 514 -38.37 -30.90 -10.20
N ILE A 515 -39.02 -31.07 -11.35
CA ILE A 515 -40.17 -31.94 -11.53
C ILE A 515 -39.67 -33.28 -12.06
N ILE A 516 -40.21 -34.39 -11.54
CA ILE A 516 -40.07 -35.71 -12.18
C ILE A 516 -41.45 -36.14 -12.68
N ASN A 517 -41.52 -36.48 -13.97
CA ASN A 517 -42.67 -37.12 -14.59
C ASN A 517 -42.26 -38.54 -15.01
N VAL A 518 -42.98 -39.55 -14.51
CA VAL A 518 -42.89 -40.92 -15.03
C VAL A 518 -44.19 -41.19 -15.76
N PHE A 519 -44.14 -41.58 -17.03
CA PHE A 519 -45.35 -41.82 -17.81
C PHE A 519 -45.18 -42.90 -18.89
N ARG A 520 -46.31 -43.52 -19.26
CA ARG A 520 -46.42 -44.55 -20.29
C ARG A 520 -47.69 -44.33 -21.11
N ALA A 521 -47.59 -44.45 -22.43
CA ALA A 521 -48.73 -44.41 -23.33
C ALA A 521 -49.38 -45.81 -23.48
N TRP A 522 -50.35 -45.94 -24.39
CA TRP A 522 -50.87 -47.22 -24.85
C TRP A 522 -50.97 -47.16 -26.39
N PRO A 523 -50.66 -48.23 -27.15
CA PRO A 523 -50.26 -49.57 -26.69
C PRO A 523 -48.76 -49.70 -26.37
N ASP A 524 -47.94 -48.69 -26.70
CA ASP A 524 -46.51 -48.74 -26.45
C ASP A 524 -46.20 -48.74 -24.94
N THR A 525 -45.79 -49.90 -24.43
CA THR A 525 -45.44 -50.11 -23.02
C THR A 525 -44.15 -49.39 -22.60
N THR A 526 -43.47 -48.70 -23.52
CA THR A 526 -42.33 -47.83 -23.24
C THR A 526 -42.67 -46.78 -22.18
N THR A 527 -41.90 -46.82 -21.10
CA THR A 527 -41.99 -45.87 -19.99
C THR A 527 -40.93 -44.79 -20.15
N PHE A 528 -41.35 -43.53 -19.99
CA PHE A 528 -40.48 -42.37 -19.98
C PHE A 528 -40.26 -41.91 -18.54
N VAL A 529 -39.03 -41.50 -18.22
CA VAL A 529 -38.68 -40.85 -16.95
C VAL A 529 -38.04 -39.51 -17.28
N GLU A 530 -38.79 -38.45 -17.04
CA GLU A 530 -38.44 -37.08 -17.40
C GLU A 530 -38.15 -36.27 -16.13
N TYR A 531 -36.96 -35.69 -16.07
CA TYR A 531 -36.55 -34.69 -15.09
C TYR A 531 -36.61 -33.32 -15.77
N VAL A 532 -37.38 -32.37 -15.23
CA VAL A 532 -37.55 -31.02 -15.80
C VAL A 532 -37.17 -29.98 -14.78
N TYR A 533 -36.38 -28.96 -15.15
CA TYR A 533 -36.32 -27.70 -14.41
C TYR A 533 -37.22 -26.66 -15.11
N PRO A 534 -38.43 -26.35 -14.59
CA PRO A 534 -39.45 -25.62 -15.36
C PRO A 534 -39.02 -24.23 -15.83
N GLU A 535 -38.18 -23.54 -15.05
CA GLU A 535 -37.60 -22.23 -15.40
C GLU A 535 -36.75 -22.33 -16.67
N HIS A 536 -35.74 -23.21 -16.68
CA HIS A 536 -34.85 -23.38 -17.84
C HIS A 536 -35.56 -24.06 -19.03
N PHE A 537 -36.52 -24.96 -18.80
CA PHE A 537 -37.29 -25.60 -19.88
C PHE A 537 -38.21 -24.62 -20.60
N ASN A 538 -38.83 -23.69 -19.87
CA ASN A 538 -39.61 -22.61 -20.48
C ASN A 538 -38.69 -21.59 -21.17
N LEU A 539 -37.54 -21.25 -20.57
CA LEU A 539 -36.52 -20.41 -21.22
C LEU A 539 -36.02 -21.03 -22.53
N GLN A 540 -35.68 -22.32 -22.55
CA GLN A 540 -35.25 -23.04 -23.75
C GLN A 540 -36.31 -22.97 -24.86
N LYS A 541 -37.59 -23.18 -24.53
CA LYS A 541 -38.70 -23.02 -25.50
C LYS A 541 -38.83 -21.62 -26.07
N VAL A 542 -38.56 -20.58 -25.27
CA VAL A 542 -38.53 -19.19 -25.75
C VAL A 542 -37.31 -18.96 -26.66
N GLN A 543 -36.13 -19.43 -26.25
CA GLN A 543 -34.90 -19.32 -27.04
C GLN A 543 -34.98 -20.05 -28.39
N GLN A 544 -35.62 -21.22 -28.44
CA GLN A 544 -35.90 -21.98 -29.67
C GLN A 544 -36.92 -21.27 -30.58
N LYS A 545 -37.93 -20.60 -30.01
CA LYS A 545 -38.86 -19.75 -30.78
C LYS A 545 -38.18 -18.50 -31.38
N GLN A 546 -37.10 -18.01 -30.77
CA GLN A 546 -36.29 -16.92 -31.34
C GLN A 546 -35.47 -17.41 -32.55
N SER A 547 -34.84 -18.58 -32.44
CA SER A 547 -34.16 -19.23 -33.56
C SER A 547 -33.89 -20.71 -33.29
N ASN A 548 -33.96 -21.52 -34.35
CA ASN A 548 -33.47 -22.90 -34.31
C ASN A 548 -31.95 -22.97 -34.15
N ASN A 549 -31.20 -21.96 -34.59
CA ASN A 549 -29.76 -21.87 -34.37
C ASN A 549 -29.49 -21.46 -32.92
N LYS A 550 -28.89 -22.34 -32.13
CA LYS A 550 -28.54 -22.06 -30.72
C LYS A 550 -27.54 -20.91 -30.58
N LEU A 551 -26.63 -20.73 -31.54
CA LEU A 551 -25.64 -19.64 -31.55
C LEU A 551 -26.27 -18.27 -31.88
N PHE A 552 -27.57 -18.21 -32.20
CA PHE A 552 -28.28 -16.95 -32.37
C PHE A 552 -28.35 -16.17 -31.05
N LEU A 553 -27.72 -15.00 -31.03
CA LEU A 553 -27.91 -13.98 -30.01
C LEU A 553 -28.94 -12.97 -30.55
N PRO A 554 -30.09 -12.75 -29.88
CA PRO A 554 -30.94 -11.60 -30.19
C PRO A 554 -30.17 -10.30 -29.88
N GLN A 555 -30.49 -9.24 -30.62
CA GLN A 555 -30.14 -7.87 -30.20
C GLN A 555 -31.00 -7.50 -28.97
N GLU A 556 -30.48 -6.60 -28.13
CA GLU A 556 -31.11 -6.17 -26.86
C GLU A 556 -32.42 -5.39 -27.05
#